data_AF-J3L7M6-F1
#
_entry.id   AF-J3L7M6-F1
#
_cell.length_a   1.000
_cell.length_b   1.000
_cell.length_c   1.000
_cell.angle_alpha   90.00
_cell.angle_beta   90.00
_cell.angle_gamma   90.00
#
_symmetry.space_group_name_H-M   'P 1'
#
loop_
_entity.id
_entity.type
_entity.pdbx_description
1 polymer ?
#
loop_
_entity_poly.entity_id
_entity_poly.type
_entity_poly.pdbx_seq_one_letter_code
_entity_poly.pdbx_strand_id
1 'polypeptide(L)'
;MLRDGSNFTLLGANTMVQVDEETLCFAFVEMGPTPAMDESPAVIIGGFQLQDNLLVFDLEKGTMGSTGLLYWMRTTCSNFNFAWGTP
;
A
#
# COMPACT_ATOMS: atom_id res chain seq x y z
N MET A 1 -6.02 11.26 5.58
CA MET A 1 -7.14 11.43 4.63
C MET A 1 -6.55 11.75 3.27
N LEU A 2 -7.09 11.15 2.22
CA LEU A 2 -6.84 11.51 0.83
C LEU A 2 -7.49 12.87 0.54
N ARG A 3 -7.14 13.46 -0.60
CA ARG A 3 -7.53 14.83 -0.97
C ARG A 3 -9.04 15.02 -1.12
N ASP A 4 -9.79 13.96 -1.35
CA ASP A 4 -11.25 13.92 -1.41
C ASP A 4 -11.92 13.75 -0.02
N GLY A 5 -11.13 13.65 1.06
CA GLY A 5 -11.62 13.40 2.42
C GLY A 5 -11.73 11.93 2.79
N SER A 6 -11.43 11.01 1.87
CA SER A 6 -11.46 9.56 2.12
C SER A 6 -10.28 9.09 2.96
N ASN A 7 -10.37 7.90 3.56
CA ASN A 7 -9.24 7.28 4.27
C ASN A 7 -8.55 6.23 3.40
N PHE A 8 -7.22 6.21 3.45
CA PHE A 8 -6.46 5.06 2.97
C PHE A 8 -6.18 4.15 4.15
N THR A 9 -6.90 3.03 4.22
CA THR A 9 -6.88 2.12 5.37
C THR A 9 -6.04 0.90 5.06
N LEU A 10 -5.01 0.67 5.87
CA LEU A 10 -4.19 -0.55 5.85
C LEU A 10 -4.74 -1.54 6.89
N LEU A 11 -4.94 -2.80 6.50
CA LEU A 11 -5.42 -3.86 7.41
C LEU A 11 -4.31 -4.87 7.67
N GLY A 12 -4.59 -5.89 8.49
CA GLY A 12 -3.63 -6.91 8.92
C GLY A 12 -2.78 -7.50 7.77
N ALA A 13 -3.37 -7.72 6.60
CA ALA A 13 -2.66 -8.23 5.42
C ALA A 13 -1.57 -7.28 4.88
N ASN A 14 -1.64 -5.99 5.17
CA ASN A 14 -0.67 -4.97 4.77
C ASN A 14 0.19 -4.47 5.95
N THR A 15 -0.13 -4.89 7.18
CA THR A 15 0.52 -4.36 8.39
C THR A 15 1.17 -5.43 9.26
N MET A 16 0.89 -6.72 9.03
CA MET A 16 1.46 -7.84 9.78
C MET A 16 2.20 -8.77 8.84
N VAL A 17 3.44 -9.12 9.19
CA VAL A 17 4.23 -10.13 8.47
C VAL A 17 4.44 -11.34 9.36
N GLN A 18 4.17 -12.53 8.84
CA GLN A 18 4.48 -13.79 9.51
C GLN A 18 5.96 -14.10 9.30
N VAL A 19 6.73 -14.13 10.40
CA VAL A 19 8.18 -14.40 10.36
C VAL A 19 8.51 -15.85 10.69
N ASP A 20 7.62 -16.54 11.41
CA ASP A 20 7.64 -17.97 11.68
C ASP A 20 6.21 -18.49 11.99
N GLU A 21 6.07 -19.76 12.35
CA GLU A 21 4.76 -20.41 12.55
C GLU A 21 3.91 -19.76 13.65
N GLU A 22 4.52 -19.12 14.65
CA GLU A 22 3.84 -18.60 15.84
C GLU A 22 3.96 -17.07 15.99
N THR A 23 4.74 -16.41 15.13
CA THR A 23 5.09 -14.99 15.27
C THR A 23 4.61 -14.13 14.10
N LEU A 24 3.82 -13.12 14.43
CA LEU A 24 3.47 -12.00 13.55
C LEU A 24 4.16 -10.73 14.03
N CYS A 25 4.90 -10.09 13.13
CA CYS A 25 5.56 -8.81 13.38
C CYS A 25 4.79 -7.66 12.72
N PHE A 26 4.74 -6.51 13.40
CA PHE A 26 4.21 -5.29 12.78
C PHE A 26 5.18 -4.82 11.69
N ALA A 27 4.69 -4.70 10.45
CA ALA A 27 5.48 -4.46 9.25
C ALA A 27 5.85 -2.98 9.05
N PHE A 28 6.16 -2.27 10.13
CA PHE A 28 6.66 -0.91 10.13
C PHE A 28 7.96 -0.86 10.92
N VAL A 29 8.96 -0.17 10.37
CA VAL A 29 10.28 -0.03 10.96
C VAL A 29 10.57 1.44 11.24
N GLU A 30 11.45 1.69 12.21
CA GLU A 30 11.93 3.03 12.48
C GLU A 30 12.65 3.58 11.26
N MET A 31 12.18 4.74 10.78
CA MET A 31 12.90 5.51 9.78
C MET A 31 14.13 6.05 10.49
N GLY A 32 15.29 5.41 10.27
CA GLY A 32 16.57 5.82 10.86
C GLY A 32 16.94 7.27 10.54
N PRO A 33 18.14 7.73 10.92
CA PRO A 33 18.51 9.15 10.81
C PRO A 33 18.29 9.71 9.40
N THR A 34 17.22 10.47 9.23
CA THR A 34 16.93 11.20 8.01
C THR A 34 17.58 12.58 8.09
N PRO A 35 18.27 13.05 7.05
CA PRO A 35 18.70 14.44 7.01
C PRO A 35 17.45 15.30 7.20
N ALA A 36 17.41 16.13 8.24
CA ALA A 36 16.30 17.04 8.51
C ALA A 36 16.27 18.12 7.41
N MET A 37 15.78 17.75 6.23
CA MET A 37 15.39 18.68 5.19
C MET A 37 13.89 18.93 5.36
N ASP A 38 13.46 20.16 5.07
CA ASP A 38 12.08 20.65 5.26
C ASP A 38 11.00 19.82 4.51
N GLU A 39 11.40 18.84 3.70
CA GLU A 39 10.54 17.98 2.88
C GLU A 39 10.64 16.47 3.20
N SER A 40 11.29 16.09 4.31
CA SER A 40 11.41 14.66 4.66
C SER A 40 10.06 14.07 5.06
N PRO A 41 9.63 12.93 4.48
CA PRO A 41 8.33 12.35 4.81
C PRO A 41 8.35 11.80 6.24
N ALA A 42 7.29 12.07 7.01
CA ALA A 42 7.14 11.49 8.35
C ALA A 42 6.92 9.97 8.32
N VAL A 43 6.37 9.45 7.22
CA VAL A 43 6.09 8.03 7.02
C VAL A 43 6.32 7.69 5.54
N ILE A 44 7.00 6.57 5.27
CA ILE A 44 7.11 5.99 3.94
C ILE A 44 6.22 4.75 3.89
N ILE A 45 5.27 4.73 2.97
CA ILE A 45 4.45 3.56 2.68
C ILE A 45 5.19 2.72 1.65
N GLY A 46 5.70 1.56 2.09
CA GLY A 46 6.51 0.67 1.26
C GLY A 46 5.69 -0.33 0.45
N GLY A 47 6.37 -1.12 -0.38
CA GLY A 47 5.72 -2.09 -1.27
C GLY A 47 4.80 -3.07 -0.55
N PHE A 48 5.17 -3.54 0.64
CA PHE A 48 4.34 -4.46 1.43
C PHE A 48 2.97 -3.86 1.79
N GLN A 49 2.94 -2.60 2.21
CA GLN A 49 1.69 -1.90 2.51
C GLN A 49 0.82 -1.67 1.26
N LEU A 50 1.42 -1.66 0.07
CA LEU A 50 0.73 -1.44 -1.20
C LEU A 50 0.20 -2.73 -1.84
N GLN A 51 0.60 -3.90 -1.36
CA GLN A 51 0.16 -5.19 -1.93
C GLN A 51 -1.36 -5.31 -1.87
N ASP A 52 -1.94 -5.87 -2.94
CA ASP A 52 -3.37 -6.13 -3.10
C ASP A 52 -4.29 -4.92 -2.83
N ASN A 53 -3.77 -3.72 -3.08
CA ASN A 53 -4.53 -2.49 -3.16
C ASN A 53 -4.42 -1.93 -4.58
N LEU A 54 -5.54 -1.64 -5.24
CA LEU A 54 -5.50 -0.89 -6.50
C LEU A 54 -5.39 0.60 -6.17
N LEU A 55 -4.26 1.19 -6.56
CA LEU A 55 -4.01 2.63 -6.45
C LEU A 55 -4.12 3.30 -7.82
N VAL A 56 -4.79 4.43 -7.85
CA VAL A 56 -4.93 5.27 -9.05
C VAL A 56 -4.33 6.62 -8.77
N PHE A 57 -3.28 6.97 -9.53
CA PHE A 57 -2.63 8.28 -9.47
C PHE A 57 -3.15 9.13 -10.62
N ASP A 58 -4.02 10.08 -10.30
CA ASP A 58 -4.50 11.09 -11.25
C ASP A 58 -3.54 12.28 -11.22
N LEU A 59 -2.62 12.31 -12.18
CA LEU A 59 -1.57 13.32 -12.27
C LEU A 59 -2.11 14.69 -12.66
N GLU A 60 -3.20 14.75 -13.44
CA GLU A 60 -3.83 16.01 -13.84
C GLU A 60 -4.48 16.71 -12.65
N LYS A 61 -5.14 15.95 -11.77
CA LYS A 61 -5.77 16.48 -10.56
C LYS A 61 -4.83 16.56 -9.36
N GLY A 62 -3.67 15.91 -9.44
CA GLY A 62 -2.75 15.76 -8.31
C GLY A 62 -3.42 15.03 -7.14
N THR A 63 -4.15 13.95 -7.44
CA THR A 63 -4.90 13.15 -6.45
C THR A 63 -4.52 11.68 -6.57
N MET A 64 -4.63 10.96 -5.46
CA MET A 64 -4.56 9.51 -5.44
C MET A 64 -5.86 8.94 -4.87
N GLY A 65 -6.38 7.91 -5.52
CA GLY A 65 -7.50 7.10 -5.06
C GLY A 65 -7.03 5.67 -4.71
N SER A 66 -7.78 5.00 -3.85
CA SER A 66 -7.53 3.62 -3.45
C SER A 66 -8.85 2.84 -3.39
N THR A 67 -8.82 1.57 -3.79
CA THR A 67 -9.92 0.63 -3.54
C THR A 67 -9.95 0.11 -2.11
N GLY A 68 -8.86 0.29 -1.35
CA GLY A 68 -8.55 -0.56 -0.21
C GLY A 68 -8.19 -1.98 -0.66
N LEU A 69 -8.10 -2.90 0.31
CA LEU A 69 -7.77 -4.30 0.05
C LEU A 69 -8.76 -4.96 -0.90
N LEU A 70 -8.24 -5.51 -1.99
CA LEU A 70 -9.00 -6.21 -3.03
C LEU A 70 -9.67 -7.49 -2.51
N TYR A 71 -9.27 -7.99 -1.34
CA TYR A 71 -9.90 -9.13 -0.67
C TYR A 71 -11.39 -8.92 -0.43
N TRP A 72 -11.82 -7.67 -0.17
CA TRP A 72 -13.23 -7.33 -0.04
C TRP A 72 -14.02 -7.51 -1.34
N MET A 73 -13.33 -7.43 -2.47
CA MET A 73 -13.85 -7.68 -3.81
C MET A 73 -13.59 -9.13 -4.26
N ARG A 74 -13.11 -9.99 -3.36
CA ARG A 74 -12.75 -11.39 -3.62
C ARG A 74 -11.74 -11.55 -4.77
N THR A 75 -10.79 -10.63 -4.86
CA THR A 75 -9.70 -10.69 -5.85
C THR A 75 -8.37 -10.23 -5.25
N THR A 76 -7.29 -10.40 -6.00
CA THR A 76 -5.93 -9.95 -5.67
C THR A 76 -5.30 -9.31 -6.90
N CYS A 77 -4.18 -8.61 -6.75
CA CYS A 77 -3.45 -8.07 -7.90
C CYS A 77 -2.97 -9.17 -8.85
N SER A 78 -2.63 -10.35 -8.32
CA SER A 78 -2.17 -11.50 -9.11
C SER A 78 -3.26 -12.18 -9.95
N ASN A 79 -4.54 -11.89 -9.69
CA ASN A 79 -5.65 -12.45 -10.47
C ASN A 79 -5.78 -11.82 -11.87
N PHE A 80 -5.00 -10.80 -12.18
CA PHE A 80 -4.96 -10.25 -13.53
C PHE A 80 -4.40 -11.28 -14.52
N ASN A 81 -5.09 -11.50 -15.64
CA ASN A 81 -4.62 -12.41 -16.67
C ASN A 81 -3.60 -11.74 -17.59
N PHE A 82 -2.32 -11.92 -17.28
CA PHE A 82 -1.21 -11.36 -18.05
C PHE A 82 -1.02 -12.01 -19.44
N ALA A 83 -1.59 -13.20 -19.70
CA ALA A 83 -1.47 -13.88 -20.99
C ALA A 83 -2.35 -13.25 -22.09
N TRP A 84 -3.29 -12.37 -21.74
CA TRP A 84 -4.16 -11.68 -22.70
C TRP A 84 -3.50 -10.46 -23.37
N GLY A 85 -2.21 -10.21 -23.08
CA GLY A 85 -1.45 -9.08 -23.62
C GLY A 85 -0.05 -9.42 -24.11
N THR A 86 0.31 -10.71 -24.22
CA THR A 86 1.46 -11.12 -25.03
C THR A 86 1.12 -10.89 -26.50
N PRO A 87 1.92 -10.14 -27.28
CA PRO A 87 1.74 -10.06 -28.73
C PRO A 87 1.83 -11.44 -29.39
#